data_AF-A0A248JXB3-F1
#
_entry.id   AF-A0A248JXB3-F1
#
_cell.length_a   1.000
_cell.length_b   1.000
_cell.length_c   1.000
_cell.angle_alpha   90.00
_cell.angle_beta   90.00
_cell.angle_gamma   90.00
#
_symmetry.space_group_name_H-M   'P 1'
#
loop_
_entity.id
_entity.type
_entity.pdbx_description
1 polymer ?
#
loop_
_entity_poly.entity_id
_entity_poly.type
_entity_poly.pdbx_seq_one_letter_code
_entity_poly.pdbx_strand_id
1 'polypeptide(L)' 'MESDERRLGDRILSALELAVEQGNLTVAEPLAQALELSMTAFGGPDAVDHRGVPMRLLDALDRLDNLRRAQKVA' A
#
# COMPACT_ATOMS: atom_id res chain seq x y z
N MET A 1 -15.06 -1.88 -22.24
CA MET A 1 -14.13 -0.95 -21.55
C MET A 1 -14.81 -0.58 -20.25
N GLU A 2 -14.67 -1.44 -19.25
CA GLU A 2 -15.46 -1.37 -18.02
C GLU A 2 -14.49 -1.12 -16.87
N SER A 3 -14.45 0.15 -16.48
CA SER A 3 -14.09 0.64 -15.15
C SER A 3 -12.83 0.05 -14.49
N ASP A 4 -11.68 0.59 -14.90
CA ASP A 4 -10.63 1.05 -13.97
C ASP A 4 -11.19 2.08 -12.94
N GLU A 5 -12.37 1.82 -12.32
CA GLU A 5 -12.94 2.62 -11.23
C GLU A 5 -12.15 2.36 -9.94
N ARG A 6 -10.85 2.67 -9.99
CA ARG A 6 -9.83 2.70 -8.92
C ARG A 6 -10.02 1.56 -7.94
N ARG A 7 -9.39 0.40 -8.16
CA ARG A 7 -9.51 -0.73 -7.24
C ARG A 7 -9.29 -0.26 -5.79
N LEU A 8 -9.96 -0.89 -4.83
CA LEU A 8 -9.81 -0.53 -3.41
C LEU A 8 -8.32 -0.44 -3.02
N GLY A 9 -7.49 -1.36 -3.51
CA GLY A 9 -6.03 -1.31 -3.36
C GLY A 9 -5.37 -0.04 -3.91
N ASP A 10 -5.78 0.50 -5.06
CA ASP A 10 -5.22 1.74 -5.61
C ASP A 10 -5.57 2.96 -4.75
N ARG A 11 -6.78 2.97 -4.19
CA ARG A 11 -7.23 4.03 -3.26
C ARG A 11 -6.46 3.95 -1.95
N ILE A 12 -6.25 2.75 -1.42
CA ILE A 12 -5.45 2.54 -0.21
C ILE A 12 -3.99 2.91 -0.47
N LEU A 13 -3.40 2.52 -1.61
CA LEU A 13 -2.03 2.88 -1.99
C LEU A 13 -1.86 4.40 -2.10
N SER A 14 -2.80 5.10 -2.74
CA SER A 14 -2.74 6.56 -2.85
C SER A 14 -2.83 7.25 -1.48
N ALA A 15 -3.65 6.71 -0.57
CA ALA A 15 -3.73 7.22 0.80
C ALA A 15 -2.46 6.93 1.60
N LEU A 16 -1.86 5.75 1.42
CA LEU A 16 -0.60 5.36 2.04
C LEU A 16 0.53 6.29 1.63
N GLU A 17 0.68 6.55 0.32
CA GLU A 17 1.68 7.48 -0.21
C GLU A 17 1.56 8.86 0.44
N LEU A 18 0.34 9.40 0.55
CA LEU A 18 0.10 10.69 1.19
C LEU A 18 0.41 10.68 2.69
N ALA A 19 0.04 9.61 3.41
CA ALA A 19 0.33 9.50 4.85
C ALA A 19 1.84 9.43 5.11
N VAL A 20 2.58 8.73 4.26
CA VAL A 20 4.04 8.64 4.32
C VAL A 20 4.69 9.98 3.97
N GLU A 21 4.21 10.68 2.94
CA GLU A 21 4.67 12.04 2.59
C GLU A 21 4.47 13.03 3.75
N GLN A 22 3.37 12.91 4.49
CA GLN A 22 3.08 13.73 5.68
C GLN A 22 3.85 13.30 6.93
N GLY A 23 4.62 12.20 6.87
CA GLY A 23 5.32 11.63 8.03
C GLY A 23 4.39 11.07 9.11
N ASN A 24 3.13 10.81 8.77
CA ASN A 24 2.11 10.38 9.72
C ASN A 24 2.10 8.85 9.86
N LEU A 25 3.03 8.33 10.67
CA LEU A 25 3.18 6.88 10.86
C LEU A 25 1.94 6.22 11.46
N THR A 26 1.22 6.91 12.36
CA THR A 26 -0.02 6.41 12.97
C THR A 26 -1.10 6.10 11.94
N VAL A 27 -1.14 6.86 10.83
CA VAL A 27 -2.08 6.65 9.72
C VAL A 27 -1.49 5.69 8.67
N ALA A 28 -0.19 5.78 8.40
CA ALA A 28 0.46 4.96 7.38
C ALA A 28 0.45 3.46 7.72
N GLU A 29 0.63 3.09 8.98
CA GLU A 29 0.66 1.68 9.42
C GLU A 29 -0.65 0.92 9.13
N PRO A 30 -1.84 1.41 9.56
CA PRO A 30 -3.12 0.77 9.20
C PRO A 30 -3.38 0.70 7.69
N LEU A 31 -2.93 1.72 6.94
CA LEU A 31 -3.12 1.74 5.48
C LEU A 31 -2.29 0.66 4.79
N ALA A 32 -1.05 0.43 5.23
CA ALA A 32 -0.22 -0.65 4.72
C ALA A 32 -0.85 -2.04 4.98
N GLN A 33 -1.41 -2.26 6.17
CA GLN A 33 -2.13 -3.50 6.50
C GLN A 33 -3.39 -3.67 5.65
N ALA A 34 -4.17 -2.60 5.49
CA ALA A 34 -5.37 -2.62 4.64
C ALA A 34 -5.01 -2.92 3.16
N LEU A 35 -3.87 -2.43 2.68
CA LEU A 35 -3.38 -2.66 1.32
C LEU A 35 -3.04 -4.14 1.12
N GLU A 36 -2.30 -4.73 2.03
CA GLU A 36 -1.96 -6.16 2.04
C GLU A 36 -3.22 -7.04 2.05
N LEU A 37 -4.19 -6.73 2.92
CA LEU A 37 -5.49 -7.43 2.95
C LEU A 37 -6.24 -7.30 1.64
N SER A 38 -6.23 -6.10 1.03
CA SER A 38 -6.91 -5.88 -0.24
C SER A 38 -6.28 -6.68 -1.38
N MET A 39 -4.95 -6.88 -1.37
CA MET A 39 -4.23 -7.63 -2.39
C MET A 39 -4.39 -9.14 -2.22
N THR A 40 -4.39 -9.63 -0.97
CA THR A 40 -4.56 -11.06 -0.65
C THR A 40 -5.99 -11.55 -0.90
N ALA A 41 -7.01 -10.71 -0.71
CA ALA A 41 -8.42 -11.05 -0.96
C ALA A 41 -8.74 -11.35 -2.44
N PHE A 42 -7.96 -10.84 -3.40
CA PHE A 42 -8.15 -11.13 -4.83
C PHE A 42 -7.53 -12.47 -5.28
N GLY A 43 -6.78 -13.16 -4.39
CA GLY A 43 -6.02 -14.36 -4.73
C GLY A 43 -6.77 -15.69 -4.65
N GLY A 44 -7.77 -15.86 -3.78
CA GLY A 44 -8.33 -17.20 -3.52
C GLY A 44 -7.26 -18.28 -3.25
N PRO A 45 -7.61 -19.58 -3.20
CA PRO A 45 -6.62 -20.65 -3.10
C PRO A 45 -5.75 -20.83 -4.36
N ASP A 46 -6.29 -20.46 -5.53
CA ASP A 46 -5.74 -20.80 -6.85
C ASP A 46 -5.54 -19.61 -7.80
N ALA A 47 -5.86 -18.36 -7.41
CA ALA A 47 -5.68 -17.23 -8.31
C ALA A 47 -4.23 -16.73 -8.29
N VAL A 48 -3.62 -16.80 -9.46
CA VAL A 48 -2.31 -16.23 -9.75
C VAL A 48 -2.53 -14.81 -10.26
N ASP A 49 -2.11 -13.82 -9.48
CA ASP A 49 -2.09 -12.43 -9.96
C ASP A 49 -0.96 -12.28 -10.98
N HIS A 50 -1.30 -12.27 -12.27
CA HIS A 50 -0.35 -12.06 -13.36
C HIS A 50 0.05 -10.59 -13.54
N ARG A 51 -0.50 -9.68 -12.74
CA ARG A 51 -0.09 -8.28 -12.75
C ARG A 51 1.24 -8.16 -12.01
N GLY A 52 2.23 -7.57 -12.67
CA GLY A 52 3.47 -7.20 -12.01
C GLY A 52 3.18 -6.29 -10.82
N VAL A 53 3.97 -6.42 -9.75
CA VAL A 53 3.88 -5.54 -8.59
C VAL A 53 4.08 -4.09 -9.06
N PRO A 54 3.14 -3.17 -8.79
CA PRO A 54 3.29 -1.79 -9.24
C PRO A 54 4.53 -1.14 -8.61
N MET A 55 5.33 -0.43 -9.40
CA MET A 55 6.53 0.27 -8.89
C MET A 55 6.19 1.24 -7.74
N ARG A 56 5.02 1.89 -7.82
CA ARG A 56 4.51 2.78 -6.78
C ARG A 56 4.30 2.08 -5.44
N LEU A 57 3.90 0.80 -5.45
CA LEU A 57 3.78 0.03 -4.21
C LEU A 57 5.14 -0.17 -3.56
N LEU A 58 6.15 -0.56 -4.35
CA LEU A 58 7.51 -0.78 -3.84
C LEU A 58 8.10 0.51 -3.23
N ASP A 59 7.96 1.64 -3.93
CA ASP A 59 8.40 2.95 -3.43
C ASP A 59 7.67 3.37 -2.15
N ALA A 60 6.35 3.19 -2.08
CA ALA A 60 5.57 3.50 -0.87
C ALA A 60 6.01 2.66 0.35
N LEU A 61 6.31 1.37 0.15
CA LEU A 61 6.78 0.48 1.21
C LEU A 61 8.20 0.85 1.70
N ASP A 62 9.11 1.18 0.78
CA ASP A 62 10.46 1.63 1.15
C ASP A 62 10.43 2.93 1.96
N ARG A 63 9.62 3.90 1.52
CA ARG A 63 9.43 5.16 2.26
C ARG A 63 8.77 4.95 3.63
N LEU A 64 7.81 4.02 3.74
CA LEU A 64 7.22 3.65 5.03
C LEU A 64 8.27 3.05 5.97
N ASP A 65 9.15 2.18 5.48
CA ASP A 65 10.23 1.62 6.29
C ASP A 65 11.23 2.68 6.76
N ASN A 66 11.54 3.66 5.91
CA ASN A 66 12.35 4.81 6.30
C ASN A 66 11.66 5.65 7.39
N LEU A 67 10.34 5.88 7.27
CA LEU A 67 9.56 6.59 8.29
C LEU A 67 9.53 5.84 9.63
N ARG A 68 9.33 4.51 9.60
CA ARG A 68 9.40 3.64 10.79
C ARG A 68 10.75 3.75 11.49
N ARG A 69 11.85 3.81 10.74
CA ARG A 69 13.20 3.96 11.29
C ARG A 69 13.39 5.34 11.91
N ALA A 70 12.94 6.40 11.24
CA ALA A 70 13.06 7.77 11.75
C ALA A 70 12.34 7.96 13.11
N GLN A 71 11.13 7.42 13.27
CA GLN A 71 10.38 7.52 14.53
C GLN A 71 10.94 6.66 15.68
N LYS A 72 11.75 5.63 15.40
CA LYS A 72 12.41 4.84 16.45
C LYS A 72 13.67 5.52 17.01
N VAL A 73 14.20 6.50 16.28
CA VAL A 73 15.43 7.23 16.64
C VAL A 73 15.11 8.58 17.31
N ALA A 74 13.87 9.06 17.18
CA ALA A 74 13.34 10.25 17.86
C ALA A 74 12.85 9.93 19.28
#